data_AF-A0AAV0WDX1-F1
#
_entry.id   AF-A0AAV0WDX1-F1
#
_cell.length_a   1.000
_cell.length_b   1.000
_cell.length_c   1.000
_cell.angle_alpha   90.00
_cell.angle_beta   90.00
_cell.angle_gamma   90.00
#
_symmetry.space_group_name_H-M   'P 1'
#
loop_
_entity.id
_entity.type
_entity.pdbx_description
1 polymer ?
#
loop_
_entity_poly.entity_id
_entity_poly.type
_entity_poly.pdbx_seq_one_letter_code
_entity_poly.pdbx_strand_id
1 'polypeptide(L)'
;MAVVDAEYCFISIDVGAYGREADSTVFKECPFGKLLYSEQLGLPAPVCLPNTSDNPQPYVVIGDEAFGLHKNLLRPFPGRGIDRRKRIFNYRLSRARRYVECSFGILANKWRVLHTAINEEPDFADIIVKACCILHNFVRRRDGVNFEDTLSNSLDNLEVHQNDTGGRS
;
A
#
# COMPACT_ATOMS: atom_id res chain seq x y z
N MET A 1 4.45 -8.46 6.02
CA MET A 1 4.64 -7.38 5.02
C MET A 1 3.86 -7.72 3.75
N ALA A 2 3.24 -6.73 3.11
CA ALA A 2 2.47 -6.93 1.88
C ALA A 2 2.66 -5.77 0.92
N VAL A 3 2.74 -6.08 -0.37
CA VAL A 3 2.77 -5.10 -1.47
C VAL A 3 1.59 -5.41 -2.38
N VAL A 4 0.81 -4.38 -2.70
CA VAL A 4 -0.47 -4.47 -3.40
C VAL A 4 -0.49 -3.48 -4.56
N ASP A 5 -1.09 -3.88 -5.69
CA ASP A 5 -1.29 -3.02 -6.85
C ASP A 5 -2.64 -2.27 -6.84
N ALA A 6 -2.86 -1.44 -7.87
CA ALA A 6 -4.10 -0.69 -8.03
C ALA A 6 -5.32 -1.56 -8.38
N GLU A 7 -5.12 -2.85 -8.70
CA GLU A 7 -6.18 -3.82 -8.97
C GLU A 7 -6.52 -4.67 -7.74
N TYR A 8 -6.00 -4.27 -6.57
CA TYR A 8 -6.16 -4.95 -5.29
C TYR A 8 -5.55 -6.37 -5.29
N CYS A 9 -4.59 -6.63 -6.17
CA CYS A 9 -3.85 -7.88 -6.19
C CYS A 9 -2.57 -7.74 -5.36
N PHE A 10 -2.22 -8.81 -4.65
CA PHE A 10 -0.99 -8.91 -3.89
C PHE A 10 0.18 -9.19 -4.84
N ILE A 11 1.12 -8.26 -4.96
CA ILE A 11 2.37 -8.43 -5.71
C ILE A 11 3.34 -9.30 -4.91
N SER A 12 3.44 -9.05 -3.61
CA SER A 12 4.34 -9.76 -2.70
C SER A 12 3.74 -9.84 -1.32
N ILE A 13 3.89 -11.00 -0.68
CA ILE A 13 3.47 -11.25 0.69
C ILE A 13 4.62 -11.93 1.43
N ASP A 14 4.95 -11.40 2.59
CA ASP A 14 5.88 -12.01 3.53
C ASP A 14 5.20 -12.14 4.90
N VAL A 15 5.05 -13.36 5.38
CA VAL A 15 4.31 -13.74 6.60
C VAL A 15 5.30 -14.41 7.55
N GLY A 16 5.10 -14.26 8.86
CA GLY A 16 5.95 -14.87 9.88
C GLY A 16 7.03 -13.95 10.46
N ALA A 17 7.07 -12.66 10.09
CA ALA A 17 7.96 -11.70 10.73
C ALA A 17 7.59 -11.53 12.22
N TYR A 18 8.60 -11.56 13.10
CA TYR A 18 8.39 -11.39 14.54
C TYR A 18 7.80 -10.01 14.85
N GLY A 19 6.66 -9.96 15.54
CA GLY A 19 5.91 -8.73 15.84
C GLY A 19 6.61 -7.68 16.73
N ARG A 20 7.89 -7.87 17.07
CA ARG A 20 8.72 -6.89 17.77
C ARG A 20 9.55 -6.02 16.82
N GLU A 21 9.66 -6.38 15.54
CA GLU A 21 10.42 -5.64 14.57
C GLU A 21 9.62 -4.48 13.98
N ALA A 22 10.27 -3.35 13.74
CA ALA A 22 9.65 -2.22 13.06
C ALA A 22 9.38 -2.56 11.58
N ASP A 23 8.28 -2.04 11.02
CA ASP A 23 7.88 -2.31 9.63
C ASP A 23 8.99 -2.02 8.61
N SER A 24 9.83 -1.02 8.88
CA SER A 24 10.97 -0.66 8.03
C SER A 24 12.12 -1.67 8.07
N THR A 25 12.30 -2.37 9.19
CA THR A 25 13.26 -3.49 9.31
C THR A 25 12.73 -4.71 8.58
N VAL A 26 11.47 -5.07 8.84
CA VAL A 26 10.81 -6.21 8.17
C VAL A 26 10.83 -6.03 6.66
N PHE A 27 10.59 -4.81 6.17
CA PHE A 27 10.66 -4.52 4.74
C PHE A 27 12.08 -4.65 4.17
N LYS A 28 13.10 -4.16 4.87
CA LYS A 28 14.50 -4.30 4.41
C LYS A 28 14.94 -5.75 4.33
N GLU A 29 14.43 -6.59 5.22
CA GLU A 29 14.81 -7.99 5.29
C GLU A 29 13.98 -8.90 4.40
N CYS A 30 12.76 -8.49 4.04
CA CYS A 30 11.90 -9.30 3.18
C CYS A 30 12.47 -9.41 1.76
N PRO A 31 12.20 -10.51 1.03
CA PRO A 31 12.72 -10.72 -0.33
C PRO A 31 12.43 -9.55 -1.28
N PHE A 32 11.22 -8.98 -1.19
CA PHE A 32 10.81 -7.86 -2.03
C PHE A 32 11.65 -6.61 -1.75
N GLY A 33 11.83 -6.23 -0.49
CA GLY A 33 12.60 -5.03 -0.17
C GLY A 33 14.08 -5.19 -0.45
N LYS A 34 14.65 -6.39 -0.25
CA LYS A 34 16.01 -6.73 -0.68
C LYS A 34 16.21 -6.47 -2.19
N LEU A 35 15.29 -6.97 -3.02
CA LEU A 35 15.32 -6.74 -4.47
C LEU A 35 15.08 -5.27 -4.85
N LEU A 36 14.22 -4.56 -4.13
CA LEU A 36 13.96 -3.14 -4.38
C LEU A 36 15.19 -2.28 -4.08
N TYR A 37 15.85 -2.52 -2.94
CA TYR A 37 17.02 -1.76 -2.51
C TYR A 37 18.31 -2.14 -3.26
N SER A 38 18.42 -3.38 -3.76
CA SER A 38 19.53 -3.80 -4.62
C SER A 38 19.32 -3.47 -6.11
N GLU A 39 18.19 -2.84 -6.46
CA GLU A 39 17.80 -2.51 -7.83
C GLU A 39 17.60 -3.72 -8.76
N GLN A 40 17.32 -4.90 -8.17
CA GLN A 40 17.14 -6.17 -8.89
C GLN A 40 15.67 -6.54 -9.09
N LEU A 41 14.73 -5.69 -8.67
CA LEU A 41 13.29 -5.92 -8.86
C LEU A 41 12.86 -5.86 -10.35
N GLY A 42 13.71 -5.34 -11.23
CA GLY A 42 13.40 -5.24 -12.67
C GLY A 42 12.38 -4.15 -12.99
N LEU A 43 12.36 -3.05 -12.22
CA LEU A 43 11.47 -1.93 -12.49
C LEU A 43 11.78 -1.31 -13.87
N PRO A 44 10.75 -0.87 -14.63
CA PRO A 44 10.97 -0.21 -15.91
C PRO A 44 11.77 1.09 -15.74
N ALA A 45 12.42 1.52 -16.82
CA ALA A 45 13.08 2.82 -16.87
C ALA A 45 12.06 3.95 -16.58
N PRO A 46 12.50 5.06 -15.96
CA PRO A 46 11.64 6.22 -15.71
C PRO A 46 10.92 6.71 -16.97
N VAL A 47 9.64 7.07 -16.84
CA VAL A 47 8.79 7.56 -17.95
C VAL A 47 8.16 8.89 -17.56
N CYS A 48 7.98 9.79 -18.52
CA CYS A 48 7.25 11.04 -18.27
C CYS A 48 5.79 10.74 -17.90
N LEU A 49 5.27 11.46 -16.92
CA LEU A 49 3.85 11.36 -16.57
C LEU A 49 2.98 11.87 -17.73
N PRO A 50 1.71 11.43 -17.83
CA PRO A 50 0.77 11.97 -18.81
C PRO A 50 0.71 13.50 -18.73
N ASN A 51 0.73 14.15 -19.89
CA ASN A 51 0.73 15.61 -20.03
C ASN A 51 1.98 16.33 -19.49
N THR A 52 3.13 15.64 -19.39
CA THR A 52 4.42 16.27 -19.08
C THR A 52 5.46 15.92 -20.15
N SER A 53 6.34 16.88 -20.47
CA SER A 53 7.53 16.67 -21.30
C SER A 53 8.78 16.88 -20.45
N ASP A 54 9.84 16.13 -20.75
CA ASP A 54 11.21 16.37 -20.25
C ASP A 54 11.43 16.22 -18.73
N ASN A 55 10.59 15.43 -18.04
CA ASN A 55 10.77 15.14 -16.62
C ASN A 55 10.36 13.69 -16.28
N PRO A 56 11.15 12.69 -16.67
CA PRO A 56 10.82 11.28 -16.46
C PRO A 56 10.77 10.94 -14.96
N GLN A 57 9.71 10.27 -14.54
CA GLN A 57 9.49 9.86 -13.15
C GLN A 57 9.75 8.36 -12.96
N PRO A 58 10.40 7.94 -11.87
CA PRO A 58 10.59 6.53 -11.58
C PRO A 58 9.28 5.85 -11.17
N TYR A 59 9.22 4.54 -11.38
CA TYR A 59 8.20 3.71 -10.74
C TYR A 59 8.53 3.56 -9.26
N VAL A 60 7.52 3.72 -8.40
CA VAL A 60 7.71 3.77 -6.94
C VAL A 60 6.69 2.91 -6.22
N VAL A 61 7.14 2.28 -5.14
CA VAL A 61 6.27 1.72 -4.10
C VAL A 61 5.91 2.84 -3.13
N ILE A 62 4.73 2.76 -2.52
CA ILE A 62 4.27 3.74 -1.54
C ILE A 62 4.31 3.09 -0.16
N GLY A 63 5.09 3.66 0.75
CA GLY A 63 5.18 3.27 2.16
C GLY A 63 4.58 4.33 3.08
N ASP A 64 4.50 3.99 4.36
CA ASP A 64 4.20 4.95 5.43
C ASP A 64 5.44 5.75 5.87
N GLU A 65 5.29 6.51 6.95
CA GLU A 65 6.35 7.38 7.48
C GLU A 65 7.51 6.60 8.15
N ALA A 66 7.32 5.34 8.53
CA ALA A 66 8.34 4.51 9.15
C ALA A 66 9.42 4.06 8.16
N PHE A 67 9.11 4.02 6.86
CA PHE A 67 10.06 3.62 5.82
C PHE A 67 11.13 4.67 5.54
N GLY A 68 12.32 4.23 5.14
CA GLY A 68 13.36 5.12 4.63
C GLY A 68 13.03 5.62 3.22
N LEU A 69 13.35 6.88 2.91
CA LEU A 69 13.20 7.40 1.55
C LEU A 69 14.16 6.67 0.59
N HIS A 70 13.66 6.24 -0.56
CA HIS A 70 14.46 5.59 -1.61
C HIS A 70 13.95 6.04 -2.99
N LYS A 71 14.78 5.90 -4.03
CA LYS A 71 14.42 6.31 -5.40
C LYS A 71 13.13 5.64 -5.91
N ASN A 72 12.85 4.43 -5.44
CA ASN A 72 11.65 3.65 -5.78
C ASN A 72 10.72 3.44 -4.57
N LEU A 73 10.84 4.23 -3.50
CA LEU A 73 9.95 4.17 -2.33
C LEU A 73 9.58 5.58 -1.87
N LEU A 74 8.31 5.95 -2.07
CA LEU A 74 7.75 7.21 -1.58
C LEU A 74 7.14 7.03 -0.19
N ARG A 75 7.33 8.05 0.65
CA ARG A 75 6.75 8.16 1.99
C ARG A 75 6.14 9.55 2.18
N PRO A 76 5.22 9.72 3.16
CA PRO A 76 4.71 11.04 3.52
C PRO A 76 5.84 11.99 3.94
N PHE A 77 5.65 13.29 3.68
CA PHE A 77 6.45 14.32 4.32
C PHE A 77 6.22 14.30 5.83
N PRO A 78 7.28 14.22 6.65
CA PRO A 78 7.16 14.17 8.11
C PRO A 78 6.85 15.54 8.73
N GLY A 79 6.31 15.53 9.94
CA GLY A 79 6.22 16.72 10.82
C GLY A 79 4.90 17.50 10.77
N ARG A 80 4.78 18.45 11.71
CA ARG A 80 3.64 19.39 11.81
C ARG A 80 3.96 20.69 11.07
N GLY A 81 2.94 21.39 10.57
CA GLY A 81 3.12 22.69 9.89
C GLY A 81 3.58 22.59 8.43
N ILE A 82 3.35 21.44 7.77
CA ILE A 82 3.66 21.28 6.35
C ILE A 82 2.83 22.21 5.46
N ASP A 83 3.45 22.73 4.41
CA ASP A 83 2.84 23.64 3.44
C ASP A 83 1.68 22.97 2.66
N ARG A 84 0.87 23.78 1.98
CA ARG A 84 -0.31 23.31 1.23
C ARG A 84 0.05 22.22 0.20
N ARG A 85 1.19 22.33 -0.49
CA ARG A 85 1.60 21.36 -1.52
C ARG A 85 1.95 20.02 -0.90
N LYS A 86 2.70 20.03 0.22
CA LYS A 86 3.02 18.82 0.99
C LYS A 86 1.78 18.16 1.58
N ARG A 87 0.79 18.94 2.05
CA ARG A 87 -0.51 18.40 2.51
C ARG A 87 -1.25 17.69 1.40
N ILE A 88 -1.35 18.30 0.21
CA ILE A 88 -1.99 17.68 -0.96
C ILE A 88 -1.27 16.39 -1.35
N PHE A 89 0.08 16.39 -1.33
CA PHE A 89 0.87 15.19 -1.58
C PHE A 89 0.57 14.09 -0.55
N ASN A 90 0.67 14.37 0.75
CA ASN A 90 0.39 13.40 1.82
C ASN A 90 -1.04 12.85 1.76
N TYR A 91 -2.01 13.68 1.39
CA TYR A 91 -3.39 13.27 1.18
C TYR A 91 -3.51 12.27 0.02
N ARG A 92 -2.94 12.59 -1.15
CA ARG A 92 -2.92 11.68 -2.32
C ARG A 92 -2.19 10.37 -2.01
N LEU A 93 -1.08 10.45 -1.29
CA LEU A 93 -0.31 9.28 -0.87
C LEU A 93 -1.14 8.39 0.08
N SER A 94 -1.85 8.98 1.03
CA SER A 94 -2.75 8.24 1.93
C SER A 94 -3.91 7.58 1.19
N ARG A 95 -4.45 8.22 0.15
CA ARG A 95 -5.46 7.59 -0.72
C ARG A 95 -4.91 6.37 -1.46
N ALA A 96 -3.67 6.45 -1.95
CA ALA A 96 -3.02 5.31 -2.60
C ALA A 96 -2.74 4.16 -1.62
N ARG A 97 -2.33 4.45 -0.38
CA ARG A 97 -2.14 3.42 0.66
C ARG A 97 -3.43 2.69 1.02
N ARG A 98 -4.59 3.32 0.88
CA ARG A 98 -5.89 2.68 1.18
C ARG A 98 -6.14 1.41 0.35
N TYR A 99 -5.46 1.23 -0.80
CA TYR A 99 -5.57 0.01 -1.61
C TYR A 99 -5.07 -1.24 -0.88
N VAL A 100 -4.01 -1.15 -0.07
CA VAL A 100 -3.55 -2.32 0.70
C VAL A 100 -4.56 -2.69 1.80
N GLU A 101 -5.10 -1.70 2.50
CA GLU A 101 -6.14 -1.89 3.53
C GLU A 101 -7.41 -2.51 2.93
N CYS A 102 -7.89 -1.97 1.81
CA CYS A 102 -9.04 -2.53 1.10
C CYS A 102 -8.76 -3.96 0.62
N SER A 103 -7.56 -4.26 0.13
CA SER A 103 -7.23 -5.62 -0.34
C SER A 103 -7.31 -6.64 0.79
N PHE A 104 -6.83 -6.28 1.98
CA PHE A 104 -7.00 -7.13 3.17
C PHE A 104 -8.46 -7.24 3.61
N GLY A 105 -9.24 -6.17 3.53
CA GLY A 105 -10.68 -6.21 3.83
C GLY A 105 -11.45 -7.15 2.90
N ILE A 106 -11.19 -7.07 1.58
CA ILE A 106 -11.78 -7.95 0.57
C ILE A 106 -11.35 -9.41 0.82
N LEU A 107 -10.05 -9.62 1.08
CA LEU A 107 -9.48 -10.92 1.39
C LEU A 107 -10.19 -11.56 2.59
N ALA A 108 -10.28 -10.84 3.71
CA ALA A 108 -10.92 -11.31 4.93
C ALA A 108 -12.39 -11.66 4.68
N ASN A 109 -13.15 -10.73 4.10
CA ASN A 109 -14.58 -10.91 3.84
C ASN A 109 -14.88 -12.12 2.95
N LYS A 110 -14.02 -12.40 1.95
CA LYS A 110 -14.17 -13.54 1.04
C LYS A 110 -13.77 -14.86 1.71
N TRP A 111 -12.69 -14.87 2.50
CA TRP A 111 -12.14 -16.08 3.10
C TRP A 111 -12.42 -16.13 4.60
N ARG A 112 -13.58 -16.73 4.95
CA ARG A 112 -14.05 -16.87 6.34
C ARG A 112 -13.06 -17.46 7.35
N VAL A 113 -12.07 -18.23 6.89
CA VAL A 113 -10.99 -18.76 7.74
C VAL A 113 -10.22 -17.64 8.46
N LEU A 114 -10.18 -16.44 7.88
CA LEU A 114 -9.50 -15.27 8.44
C LEU A 114 -10.35 -14.49 9.47
N HIS A 115 -11.63 -14.85 9.64
CA HIS A 115 -12.53 -14.17 10.59
C HIS A 115 -12.38 -14.69 12.03
N THR A 116 -11.73 -15.82 12.21
CA THR A 116 -11.50 -16.45 13.50
C THR A 116 -10.01 -16.66 13.71
N ALA A 117 -9.58 -16.75 14.97
CA ALA A 117 -8.22 -17.17 15.27
C ALA A 117 -7.94 -18.53 14.61
N ILE A 118 -6.84 -18.61 13.88
CA ILE A 118 -6.38 -19.84 13.27
C ILE A 118 -5.71 -20.66 14.38
N ASN A 119 -6.39 -21.72 14.86
CA ASN A 119 -5.91 -22.59 15.94
C ASN A 119 -4.99 -23.69 15.38
N GLU A 120 -3.93 -23.29 14.70
CA GLU A 120 -2.94 -24.18 14.09
C GLU A 120 -1.53 -23.73 14.45
N GLU A 121 -0.53 -24.57 14.15
CA GLU A 121 0.86 -24.17 14.31
C GLU A 121 1.19 -22.95 13.43
N PRO A 122 2.06 -22.01 13.88
CA PRO A 122 2.36 -20.77 13.17
C PRO A 122 2.77 -21.00 11.70
N ASP A 123 3.57 -22.03 11.44
CA ASP A 123 4.02 -22.37 10.08
C ASP A 123 2.86 -22.76 9.17
N PHE A 124 1.84 -23.44 9.71
CA PHE A 124 0.65 -23.79 8.94
C PHE A 124 -0.29 -22.59 8.76
N ALA A 125 -0.41 -21.74 9.78
CA ALA A 125 -1.14 -20.47 9.66
C ALA A 125 -0.56 -19.58 8.54
N ASP A 126 0.77 -19.52 8.42
CA ASP A 126 1.46 -18.82 7.33
C ASP A 126 1.08 -19.37 5.95
N ILE A 127 0.98 -20.71 5.81
CA ILE A 127 0.54 -21.36 4.57
C ILE A 127 -0.91 -20.98 4.25
N ILE A 128 -1.80 -20.97 5.24
CA ILE A 128 -3.21 -20.56 5.05
C ILE A 128 -3.27 -19.12 4.55
N VAL A 129 -2.55 -18.18 5.17
CA VAL A 129 -2.54 -16.77 4.76
C VAL A 129 -1.99 -16.61 3.34
N LYS A 130 -0.88 -17.27 3.01
CA LYS A 130 -0.28 -17.25 1.67
C LYS A 130 -1.25 -17.83 0.63
N ALA A 131 -1.90 -18.95 0.92
CA ALA A 131 -2.89 -19.57 0.06
C ALA A 131 -4.09 -18.65 -0.19
N CYS A 132 -4.61 -17.97 0.86
CA CYS A 132 -5.69 -17.01 0.72
C CYS A 132 -5.29 -15.86 -0.23
N CYS A 133 -4.09 -15.30 -0.10
CA CYS A 133 -3.60 -14.23 -0.98
C CYS A 133 -3.48 -14.67 -2.44
N ILE A 134 -2.98 -15.89 -2.69
CA ILE A 134 -2.88 -16.47 -4.04
C ILE A 134 -4.27 -16.68 -4.65
N LEU A 135 -5.18 -17.30 -3.90
CA LEU A 135 -6.55 -17.55 -4.36
C LEU A 135 -7.32 -16.25 -4.60
N HIS A 136 -7.10 -15.24 -3.76
CA HIS A 136 -7.64 -13.90 -3.99
C HIS A 136 -7.20 -13.33 -5.33
N ASN A 137 -5.90 -13.33 -5.63
CA ASN A 137 -5.39 -12.87 -6.92
C ASN A 137 -5.98 -13.67 -8.10
N PHE A 138 -6.09 -14.99 -7.96
CA PHE A 138 -6.70 -15.84 -8.99
C PHE A 138 -8.16 -15.44 -9.26
N VAL A 139 -8.97 -15.31 -8.22
CA VAL A 139 -10.38 -14.92 -8.34
C VAL A 139 -10.52 -13.51 -8.90
N ARG A 140 -9.68 -12.56 -8.47
CA ARG A 140 -9.69 -11.17 -8.97
C ARG A 140 -9.37 -11.10 -10.46
N ARG A 141 -8.38 -11.87 -10.94
CA ARG A 141 -8.02 -11.91 -12.36
C ARG A 141 -9.07 -12.61 -13.23
N ARG A 142 -9.75 -13.62 -12.68
CA ARG A 142 -10.78 -14.38 -13.40
C ARG A 142 -12.12 -13.64 -13.48
N ASP A 143 -12.58 -13.09 -12.36
CA ASP A 143 -13.92 -12.53 -12.21
C ASP A 143 -13.95 -11.00 -12.38
N GLY A 144 -12.77 -10.36 -12.44
CA GLY A 144 -12.63 -8.91 -12.56
C GLY A 144 -12.85 -8.16 -11.24
N VAL A 145 -12.91 -6.83 -11.34
CA VAL A 145 -13.12 -5.94 -10.20
C VAL A 145 -14.60 -5.77 -9.94
N ASN A 146 -15.13 -6.39 -8.88
CA ASN A 146 -16.44 -6.04 -8.36
C ASN A 146 -16.31 -4.83 -7.41
N PHE A 147 -16.97 -3.72 -7.76
CA PHE A 147 -16.92 -2.48 -6.99
C PHE A 147 -17.62 -2.60 -5.63
N GLU A 148 -18.61 -3.49 -5.49
CA GLU A 148 -19.29 -3.71 -4.20
C GLU A 148 -18.35 -4.20 -3.10
N ASP A 149 -17.37 -5.05 -3.47
CA ASP A 149 -16.33 -5.53 -2.55
C ASP A 149 -15.45 -4.38 -2.01
N THR A 150 -15.42 -3.24 -2.70
CA THR A 150 -14.59 -2.07 -2.37
C THR A 150 -15.33 -1.04 -1.52
N LEU A 151 -16.67 -1.12 -1.47
CA LEU A 151 -17.54 -0.16 -0.77
C LEU A 151 -17.51 -0.29 0.76
N SER A 152 -16.98 -1.38 1.32
CA SER A 152 -16.88 -1.53 2.79
C SER A 152 -15.95 -0.49 3.44
N ASN A 153 -15.09 0.17 2.64
CA ASN A 153 -14.21 1.26 3.08
C ASN A 153 -14.63 2.59 2.41
N SER A 154 -15.86 3.03 2.70
CA SER A 154 -16.48 4.27 2.21
C SER A 154 -15.50 5.45 2.12
N LEU A 155 -15.59 6.21 1.02
CA LEU A 155 -14.85 7.43 0.73
C LEU A 155 -15.37 8.64 1.53
N ASP A 156 -15.78 8.44 2.78
CA ASP A 156 -16.24 9.55 3.63
C ASP A 156 -15.03 10.41 4.01
N ASN A 157 -14.79 11.40 3.14
CA ASN A 157 -13.81 12.45 3.34
C ASN A 157 -14.40 13.44 4.34
N LEU A 158 -13.77 13.53 5.50
CA LEU A 158 -13.89 14.70 6.36
C LEU A 158 -13.49 15.95 5.59
N GLU A 159 -14.29 16.98 5.83
CA GLU A 159 -14.34 18.27 5.16
C GLU A 159 -12.95 18.89 4.92
N VAL A 160 -12.73 19.31 3.68
CA VAL A 160 -11.70 20.32 3.40
C VAL A 160 -12.15 21.60 4.10
N HIS A 161 -11.70 21.83 5.33
CA HIS A 161 -11.81 23.16 5.92
C HIS A 161 -11.02 24.14 5.05
N GLN A 162 -11.75 24.80 4.15
CA GLN A 162 -11.35 26.06 3.54
C GLN A 162 -11.34 27.10 4.65
N ASN A 163 -10.23 27.24 5.36
CA ASN A 163 -9.96 28.52 6.02
C ASN A 163 -9.35 29.45 4.97
N ASP A 164 -10.22 29.91 4.08
CA ASP A 164 -10.04 31.14 3.34
C ASP A 164 -10.90 32.20 4.04
N THR A 165 -10.30 32.95 4.95
CA THR A 165 -10.71 34.33 5.17
C THR A 165 -9.47 35.18 5.05
N GLY A 166 -9.38 35.81 3.89
CA GLY A 166 -8.46 36.90 3.58
C GLY A 166 -8.54 38.02 4.60
N GLY A 167 -7.49 38.84 4.58
CA GLY A 167 -7.22 39.84 5.58
C GLY A 167 -8.29 40.92 5.74
N ARG A 168 -8.14 41.65 6.84
CA ARG A 168 -8.48 43.06 6.95
C ARG A 168 -7.42 43.73 7.82
N SER A 169 -6.79 44.73 7.20
CA SER A 169 -6.14 45.92 7.76
C SER A 169 -5.03 45.75 8.78
#